data_AF-A0A183ILN2-F1
#
_entry.id   AF-A0A183ILN2-F1
#
_cell.length_a   1.000
_cell.length_b   1.000
_cell.length_c   1.000
_cell.angle_alpha   90.00
_cell.angle_beta   90.00
_cell.angle_gamma   90.00
#
_symmetry.space_group_name_H-M   'P 1'
#
loop_
_entity.id
_entity.type
_entity.pdbx_description
1 polymer ?
#
loop_
_entity_poly.entity_id
_entity_poly.type
_entity_poly.pdbx_seq_one_letter_code
_entity_poly.pdbx_strand_id
1 'polypeptide(L)'
;MRLAIIGQSVFGAEVYKLLKERGHEIVGVFTIPDKNNRPDPLAAEAQKDGVPLFKVARWRANKQIIPQLLENYKSVNPELNVLAFCSQFIPMDVINYPVHHSIVYHPSLLPKHRGASAINWTLINGDDKAGLTVFWADDGLDTGPMLLQKECPVLPNDSVDSLYSRFLLPEGVKAMAEAVDLIANNRAPHIIQTDEGASYDPHISAKPELAEINWDQPAHVIHNFIRGCDKVPGAWSSFGEKKVAFYGSELWNNDVPENLNVIDDAPVFAGTHASGMLLKGNDNKYVNVHFVSSEDTGMIPASRYGQMGDANDVVLDFNENELVLKTAITNSWKNILNTENFTPDTDFFKSGAGSLDVTRLLEELHHMCGVELEPEIVYLNPKFGQFVNAVILKMRDQSSDQKMAAIDLVKLTANGMEVSFPHQLFIDGQFVDSVSGETYETINPANESVICSVSKAGIADVNAAVEAAKKAFEAGSWSNMSASDRGRILYRLADVLEEHKEELATIESIDSGAVYTLALKTHIGMSINTWRYFAGWCDKIQGSTIPISSARPNKNLTFTKKEPIG
;
A
#
# COMPACT_ATOMS: atom_id res chain seq x y z
N MET A 1 11.46 30.80 -16.11
CA MET A 1 10.59 30.73 -17.30
C MET A 1 9.16 30.95 -16.87
N ARG A 2 8.33 31.46 -17.79
CA ARG A 2 6.88 31.63 -17.63
C ARG A 2 6.16 30.40 -18.15
N LEU A 3 5.52 29.63 -17.28
CA LEU A 3 5.00 28.30 -17.58
C LEU A 3 3.47 28.28 -17.57
N ALA A 4 2.86 27.66 -18.58
CA ALA A 4 1.47 27.23 -18.49
C ALA A 4 1.41 25.74 -18.15
N ILE A 5 0.67 25.38 -17.10
CA ILE A 5 0.46 23.97 -16.74
C ILE A 5 -0.89 23.52 -17.28
N ILE A 6 -0.87 22.46 -18.10
CA ILE A 6 -2.07 21.85 -18.68
C ILE A 6 -2.14 20.41 -18.14
N GLY A 7 -2.97 20.17 -17.13
CA GLY A 7 -2.87 18.92 -16.37
C GLY A 7 -4.03 18.72 -15.42
N GLN A 8 -3.93 17.70 -14.59
CA GLN A 8 -4.94 17.37 -13.57
C GLN A 8 -4.33 16.51 -12.46
N SER A 9 -5.14 16.17 -11.46
CA SER A 9 -4.82 15.27 -10.36
C SER A 9 -3.66 15.76 -9.48
N VAL A 10 -3.28 14.92 -8.51
CA VAL A 10 -2.18 15.20 -7.59
C VAL A 10 -0.85 15.29 -8.35
N PHE A 11 -0.66 14.52 -9.42
CA PHE A 11 0.55 14.63 -10.25
C PHE A 11 0.76 16.07 -10.77
N GLY A 12 -0.28 16.66 -11.37
CA GLY A 12 -0.22 18.04 -11.86
C GLY A 12 0.03 19.04 -10.72
N ALA A 13 -0.59 18.85 -9.57
CA ALA A 13 -0.42 19.69 -8.39
C ALA A 13 1.02 19.66 -7.84
N GLU A 14 1.63 18.48 -7.75
CA GLU A 14 3.00 18.34 -7.25
C GLU A 14 4.04 18.86 -8.25
N VAL A 15 3.81 18.68 -9.56
CA VAL A 15 4.61 19.35 -10.60
C VAL A 15 4.51 20.87 -10.48
N TYR A 16 3.30 21.40 -10.29
CA TYR A 16 3.07 22.83 -10.09
C TYR A 16 3.86 23.38 -8.90
N LYS A 17 3.80 22.72 -7.73
CA LYS A 17 4.52 23.12 -6.52
C LYS A 17 6.03 23.11 -6.74
N LEU A 18 6.57 22.02 -7.25
CA LEU A 18 8.01 21.86 -7.44
C LEU A 18 8.58 22.88 -8.46
N LEU A 19 7.85 23.16 -9.54
CA LEU A 19 8.28 24.17 -10.52
C LEU A 19 8.32 25.58 -9.93
N LYS A 20 7.35 25.93 -9.07
CA LYS A 20 7.37 27.18 -8.32
C LYS A 20 8.54 27.26 -7.34
N GLU A 21 8.80 26.18 -6.60
CA GLU A 21 9.94 26.09 -5.68
C GLU A 21 11.27 26.28 -6.41
N ARG A 22 11.38 25.83 -7.67
CA ARG A 22 12.54 26.07 -8.54
C ARG A 22 12.61 27.49 -9.15
N GLY A 23 11.72 28.39 -8.73
CA GLY A 23 11.73 29.80 -9.12
C GLY A 23 11.15 30.07 -10.52
N HIS A 24 10.38 29.15 -11.08
CA HIS A 24 9.61 29.42 -12.29
C HIS A 24 8.29 30.14 -11.97
N GLU A 25 7.83 30.94 -12.92
CA GLU A 25 6.56 31.67 -12.80
C GLU A 25 5.46 30.87 -13.48
N ILE A 26 4.46 30.41 -12.74
CA ILE A 26 3.28 29.76 -13.34
C ILE A 26 2.29 30.84 -13.74
N VAL A 27 2.13 31.05 -15.05
CA VAL A 27 1.31 32.15 -15.60
C VAL A 27 -0.13 31.75 -15.88
N GLY A 28 -0.42 30.46 -15.96
CA GLY A 28 -1.78 29.96 -16.12
C GLY A 28 -1.88 28.45 -15.90
N VAL A 29 -3.02 28.02 -15.36
CA VAL A 29 -3.35 26.62 -15.12
C VAL A 29 -4.61 26.25 -15.88
N PHE A 30 -4.53 25.19 -16.68
CA PHE A 30 -5.64 24.64 -17.47
C PHE A 30 -5.89 23.21 -17.01
N THR A 31 -7.00 22.99 -16.31
CA THR A 31 -7.36 21.70 -15.70
C THR A 31 -8.81 21.34 -15.98
N ILE A 32 -9.25 20.17 -15.55
CA ILE A 32 -10.61 19.67 -15.75
C ILE A 32 -11.64 20.45 -14.90
N PRO A 33 -12.93 20.42 -15.29
CA PRO A 33 -14.02 20.91 -14.45
C PRO A 33 -14.12 20.16 -13.12
N ASP A 34 -14.72 20.82 -12.13
CA ASP A 34 -14.97 20.22 -10.83
C ASP A 34 -15.88 19.00 -10.97
N LYS A 35 -15.57 17.96 -10.19
CA LYS A 35 -16.40 16.76 -10.10
C LYS A 35 -17.06 16.74 -8.73
N ASN A 36 -18.39 16.64 -8.69
CA ASN A 36 -19.16 16.65 -7.45
C ASN A 36 -18.85 17.87 -6.53
N ASN A 37 -18.68 19.06 -7.12
CA ASN A 37 -18.26 20.29 -6.43
C ASN A 37 -16.87 20.24 -5.75
N ARG A 38 -16.08 19.18 -5.99
CA ARG A 38 -14.68 19.09 -5.57
C ARG A 38 -13.80 19.61 -6.71
N PRO A 39 -12.97 20.64 -6.46
CA PRO A 39 -11.99 21.07 -7.45
C PRO A 39 -10.92 19.99 -7.62
N ASP A 40 -10.38 19.89 -8.83
CA ASP A 40 -9.18 19.10 -9.10
C ASP A 40 -8.00 19.57 -8.21
N PRO A 41 -7.12 18.68 -7.71
CA PRO A 41 -6.02 19.09 -6.83
C PRO A 41 -5.13 20.19 -7.43
N LEU A 42 -4.86 20.17 -8.74
CA LEU A 42 -4.10 21.23 -9.40
C LEU A 42 -4.88 22.55 -9.41
N ALA A 43 -6.21 22.50 -9.58
CA ALA A 43 -7.06 23.69 -9.50
C ALA A 43 -7.00 24.33 -8.11
N ALA A 44 -7.02 23.51 -7.05
CA ALA A 44 -6.99 23.98 -5.67
C ALA A 44 -5.69 24.73 -5.35
N GLU A 45 -4.53 24.21 -5.76
CA GLU A 45 -3.24 24.87 -5.57
C GLU A 45 -3.13 26.18 -6.36
N ALA A 46 -3.56 26.18 -7.63
CA ALA A 46 -3.56 27.38 -8.45
C ALA A 46 -4.44 28.50 -7.85
N GLN A 47 -5.62 28.13 -7.34
CA GLN A 47 -6.55 29.06 -6.72
C GLN A 47 -5.98 29.66 -5.43
N LYS A 48 -5.32 28.85 -4.59
CA LYS A 48 -4.66 29.30 -3.35
C LYS A 48 -3.63 30.39 -3.62
N ASP A 49 -2.93 30.27 -4.74
CA ASP A 49 -1.87 31.18 -5.14
C ASP A 49 -2.35 32.36 -6.03
N GLY A 50 -3.64 32.40 -6.38
CA GLY A 50 -4.20 33.44 -7.24
C GLY A 50 -3.70 33.39 -8.70
N VAL A 51 -3.22 32.24 -9.16
CA VAL A 51 -2.78 32.04 -10.56
C VAL A 51 -4.01 31.97 -11.48
N PRO A 52 -3.98 32.58 -12.68
CA PRO A 52 -5.07 32.44 -13.65
C PRO A 52 -5.44 30.97 -13.90
N LEU A 53 -6.69 30.61 -13.57
CA LEU A 53 -7.19 29.24 -13.58
C LEU A 53 -8.33 29.09 -14.59
N PHE A 54 -8.19 28.11 -15.49
CA PHE A 54 -9.16 27.80 -16.53
C PHE A 54 -9.61 26.34 -16.42
N LYS A 55 -10.91 26.13 -16.19
CA LYS A 55 -11.52 24.80 -16.14
C LYS A 55 -12.04 24.40 -17.52
N VAL A 56 -11.35 23.49 -18.19
CA VAL A 56 -11.54 23.15 -19.60
C VAL A 56 -12.20 21.78 -19.76
N ALA A 57 -13.51 21.79 -20.01
CA ALA A 57 -14.26 20.55 -20.30
C ALA A 57 -13.87 19.91 -21.64
N ARG A 58 -13.57 20.74 -22.65
CA ARG A 58 -13.13 20.33 -23.98
C ARG A 58 -12.35 21.45 -24.65
N TRP A 59 -11.34 21.10 -25.44
CA TRP A 59 -10.55 22.07 -26.19
C TRP A 59 -11.13 22.39 -27.57
N ARG A 60 -11.95 21.50 -28.13
CA ARG A 60 -12.51 21.63 -29.48
C ARG A 60 -14.03 21.58 -29.49
N ALA A 61 -14.62 22.30 -30.43
CA ALA A 61 -16.00 22.16 -30.88
C ALA A 61 -15.99 22.01 -32.40
N ASN A 62 -16.74 21.04 -32.94
CA ASN A 62 -16.75 20.75 -34.39
C ASN A 62 -15.35 20.58 -35.00
N LYS A 63 -14.46 19.87 -34.28
CA LYS A 63 -13.04 19.62 -34.64
C LYS A 63 -12.14 20.86 -34.70
N GLN A 64 -12.64 22.05 -34.40
CA GLN A 64 -11.85 23.28 -34.33
C GLN A 64 -11.64 23.68 -32.86
N ILE A 65 -10.53 24.35 -32.57
CA ILE A 65 -10.29 24.93 -31.24
C ILE A 65 -11.39 25.96 -30.90
N ILE A 66 -11.83 25.98 -29.65
CA ILE A 66 -12.80 26.96 -29.18
C ILE A 66 -12.13 28.35 -29.16
N PRO A 67 -12.60 29.35 -29.94
CA PRO A 67 -11.90 30.62 -30.09
C PRO A 67 -11.65 31.36 -28.77
N GLN A 68 -12.66 31.44 -27.90
CA GLN A 68 -12.53 32.08 -26.59
C GLN A 68 -11.50 31.38 -25.70
N LEU A 69 -11.39 30.05 -25.79
CA LEU A 69 -10.41 29.30 -25.02
C LEU A 69 -8.99 29.58 -25.51
N LEU A 70 -8.79 29.70 -26.84
CA LEU A 70 -7.51 30.09 -27.41
C LEU A 70 -7.11 31.51 -26.99
N GLU A 71 -8.04 32.46 -26.98
CA GLU A 71 -7.79 33.82 -26.48
C GLU A 71 -7.40 33.82 -25.00
N ASN A 72 -8.16 33.10 -24.17
CA ASN A 72 -7.86 32.94 -22.74
C ASN A 72 -6.45 32.37 -22.54
N TYR A 73 -6.08 31.34 -23.31
CA TYR A 73 -4.74 30.74 -23.28
C TYR A 73 -3.64 31.72 -23.72
N LYS A 74 -3.84 32.46 -24.81
CA LYS A 74 -2.86 33.44 -25.28
C LYS A 74 -2.69 34.60 -24.29
N SER A 75 -3.72 34.95 -23.53
CA SER A 75 -3.67 36.06 -22.57
C SER A 75 -2.67 35.86 -21.43
N VAL A 76 -2.36 34.60 -21.06
CA VAL A 76 -1.34 34.29 -20.05
C VAL A 76 0.09 34.28 -20.59
N ASN A 77 0.26 34.33 -21.92
CA ASN A 77 1.55 34.49 -22.62
C ASN A 77 2.69 33.57 -22.09
N PRO A 78 2.54 32.24 -22.15
CA PRO A 78 3.55 31.31 -21.64
C PRO A 78 4.78 31.19 -22.58
N GLU A 79 5.95 30.91 -21.99
CA GLU A 79 7.19 30.58 -22.69
C GLU A 79 7.35 29.07 -22.95
N LEU A 80 6.73 28.23 -22.11
CA LEU A 80 6.70 26.77 -22.21
C LEU A 80 5.35 26.25 -21.68
N ASN A 81 4.76 25.25 -22.36
CA ASN A 81 3.68 24.46 -21.78
C ASN A 81 4.23 23.20 -21.11
N VAL A 82 3.69 22.88 -19.94
CA VAL A 82 4.00 21.68 -19.16
C VAL A 82 2.73 20.85 -19.05
N LEU A 83 2.66 19.75 -19.81
CA LEU A 83 1.51 18.84 -19.81
C LEU A 83 1.71 17.75 -18.75
N ALA A 84 1.33 18.05 -17.52
CA ALA A 84 1.47 17.18 -16.36
C ALA A 84 0.17 16.39 -16.13
N PHE A 85 0.12 15.16 -16.67
CA PHE A 85 -1.08 14.30 -16.68
C PHE A 85 -2.26 14.94 -17.43
N CYS A 86 -2.15 15.03 -18.75
CA CYS A 86 -3.22 15.52 -19.61
C CYS A 86 -4.00 14.36 -20.24
N SER A 87 -5.32 14.32 -20.05
CA SER A 87 -6.21 13.27 -20.57
C SER A 87 -6.84 13.60 -21.93
N GLN A 88 -6.62 14.81 -22.44
CA GLN A 88 -7.22 15.30 -23.67
C GLN A 88 -6.15 15.64 -24.70
N PHE A 89 -6.42 15.35 -25.97
CA PHE A 89 -5.55 15.77 -27.05
C PHE A 89 -5.62 17.30 -27.22
N ILE A 90 -4.53 18.00 -26.94
CA ILE A 90 -4.47 19.47 -26.97
C ILE A 90 -4.35 19.97 -28.44
N PRO A 91 -4.98 21.08 -28.85
CA PRO A 91 -4.81 21.65 -30.18
C PRO A 91 -3.38 22.11 -30.48
N MET A 92 -2.93 21.92 -31.72
CA MET A 92 -1.59 22.36 -32.14
C MET A 92 -1.39 23.87 -32.04
N ASP A 93 -2.46 24.65 -32.17
CA ASP A 93 -2.46 26.11 -31.92
C ASP A 93 -2.02 26.47 -30.49
N VAL A 94 -2.20 25.57 -29.53
CA VAL A 94 -1.79 25.72 -28.13
C VAL A 94 -0.43 25.07 -27.93
N ILE A 95 -0.23 23.86 -28.46
CA ILE A 95 1.04 23.12 -28.34
C ILE A 95 2.23 23.92 -28.90
N ASN A 96 2.04 24.58 -30.05
CA ASN A 96 3.09 25.30 -30.76
C ASN A 96 3.19 26.79 -30.42
N TYR A 97 2.31 27.31 -29.55
CA TYR A 97 2.27 28.73 -29.25
C TYR A 97 3.49 29.24 -28.46
N PRO A 98 3.95 28.58 -27.37
CA PRO A 98 5.09 29.06 -26.62
C PRO A 98 6.39 28.96 -27.42
N VAL A 99 7.34 29.85 -27.15
CA VAL A 99 8.66 29.85 -27.83
C VAL A 99 9.44 28.56 -27.58
N HIS A 100 9.26 27.91 -26.43
CA HIS A 100 9.83 26.61 -26.12
C HIS A 100 8.84 25.46 -26.31
N HIS A 101 7.76 25.66 -27.07
CA HIS A 101 6.76 24.63 -27.37
C HIS A 101 6.15 23.99 -26.11
N SER A 102 5.91 22.68 -26.14
CA SER A 102 5.23 21.93 -25.08
C SER A 102 5.95 20.63 -24.77
N ILE A 103 6.08 20.30 -23.48
CA ILE A 103 6.54 18.99 -23.02
C ILE A 103 5.42 18.24 -22.33
N VAL A 104 5.45 16.91 -22.42
CA VAL A 104 4.41 16.01 -21.92
C VAL A 104 5.04 14.93 -21.06
N TYR A 105 4.39 14.65 -19.93
CA TYR A 105 4.66 13.47 -19.12
C TYR A 105 3.92 12.26 -19.68
N HIS A 106 4.62 11.14 -19.85
CA HIS A 106 4.04 9.86 -20.23
C HIS A 106 4.53 8.72 -19.33
N PRO A 107 3.66 7.92 -18.70
CA PRO A 107 4.05 6.90 -17.72
C PRO A 107 4.41 5.55 -18.39
N SER A 108 5.25 5.59 -19.42
CA SER A 108 5.91 4.40 -19.97
C SER A 108 7.29 4.73 -20.55
N LEU A 109 8.01 3.68 -20.92
CA LEU A 109 9.26 3.77 -21.68
C LEU A 109 8.94 3.89 -23.18
N LEU A 110 8.61 5.11 -23.64
CA LEU A 110 8.40 5.37 -25.06
C LEU A 110 9.60 4.89 -25.89
N PRO A 111 9.37 4.29 -27.08
CA PRO A 111 8.12 4.28 -27.85
C PRO A 111 7.09 3.21 -27.45
N LYS A 112 7.35 2.42 -26.41
CA LYS A 112 6.42 1.39 -25.93
C LYS A 112 5.24 2.01 -25.17
N HIS A 113 4.06 1.42 -25.33
CA HIS A 113 2.83 1.78 -24.64
C HIS A 113 2.39 3.24 -24.85
N ARG A 114 2.36 3.70 -26.11
CA ARG A 114 1.68 4.97 -26.46
C ARG A 114 0.19 4.86 -26.12
N GLY A 115 -0.41 5.99 -25.72
CA GLY A 115 -1.82 6.07 -25.37
C GLY A 115 -2.12 6.12 -23.86
N ALA A 116 -3.41 6.20 -23.53
CA ALA A 116 -3.86 6.67 -22.21
C ALA A 116 -3.66 5.69 -21.03
N SER A 117 -3.53 4.39 -21.30
CA SER A 117 -3.50 3.34 -20.26
C SER A 117 -2.13 2.68 -20.14
N ALA A 118 -1.06 3.43 -20.35
CA ALA A 118 0.29 2.89 -20.50
C ALA A 118 0.79 2.07 -19.29
N ILE A 119 0.43 2.47 -18.06
CA ILE A 119 0.77 1.72 -16.85
C ILE A 119 0.07 0.36 -16.84
N ASN A 120 -1.22 0.32 -17.19
CA ASN A 120 -2.00 -0.91 -17.28
C ASN A 120 -1.32 -1.90 -18.23
N TRP A 121 -1.00 -1.44 -19.44
CA TRP A 121 -0.43 -2.30 -20.48
C TRP A 121 1.01 -2.75 -20.20
N THR A 122 1.79 -1.95 -19.47
CA THR A 122 3.10 -2.36 -18.95
C THR A 122 2.95 -3.61 -18.07
N LEU A 123 1.96 -3.62 -17.18
CA LEU A 123 1.71 -4.72 -16.25
C LEU A 123 1.00 -5.91 -16.93
N ILE A 124 -0.01 -5.64 -17.77
CA ILE A 124 -0.76 -6.66 -18.52
C ILE A 124 0.18 -7.48 -19.43
N ASN A 125 1.12 -6.81 -20.11
CA ASN A 125 2.07 -7.48 -20.98
C ASN A 125 3.22 -8.17 -20.23
N GLY A 126 3.29 -8.01 -18.90
CA GLY A 126 4.30 -8.66 -18.07
C GLY A 126 5.69 -8.10 -18.25
N ASP A 127 5.81 -6.79 -18.48
CA ASP A 127 7.11 -6.15 -18.66
C ASP A 127 7.98 -6.25 -17.39
N ASP A 128 9.26 -6.58 -17.56
CA ASP A 128 10.23 -6.61 -16.45
C ASP A 128 10.63 -5.20 -15.97
N LYS A 129 10.42 -4.19 -16.82
CA LYS A 129 10.75 -2.79 -16.55
C LYS A 129 9.57 -1.90 -16.84
N ALA A 130 9.33 -0.97 -15.92
CA ALA A 130 8.42 0.14 -16.09
C ALA A 130 9.21 1.45 -16.08
N GLY A 131 8.56 2.54 -16.46
CA GLY A 131 9.20 3.84 -16.39
C GLY A 131 8.32 4.95 -16.89
N LEU A 132 8.95 6.09 -17.09
CA LEU A 132 8.31 7.31 -17.55
C LEU A 132 9.20 8.01 -18.58
N THR A 133 8.55 8.76 -19.46
CA THR A 133 9.21 9.59 -20.47
C THR A 133 8.66 11.00 -20.38
N VAL A 134 9.56 11.99 -20.45
CA VAL A 134 9.18 13.37 -20.75
C VAL A 134 9.57 13.63 -22.19
N PHE A 135 8.62 14.08 -23.02
CA PHE A 135 8.83 14.24 -24.45
C PHE A 135 8.22 15.55 -24.97
N TRP A 136 8.69 16.00 -26.13
CA TRP A 136 8.20 17.16 -26.85
C TRP A 136 6.91 16.80 -27.60
N ALA A 137 5.83 17.54 -27.39
CA ALA A 137 4.58 17.28 -28.10
C ALA A 137 4.71 17.56 -29.61
N ASP A 138 4.14 16.68 -30.42
CA ASP A 138 3.97 16.84 -31.87
C ASP A 138 2.49 16.64 -32.26
N ASP A 139 2.21 16.47 -33.56
CA ASP A 139 0.85 16.27 -34.08
C ASP A 139 0.40 14.79 -34.05
N GLY A 140 1.27 13.88 -33.61
CA GLY A 140 0.94 12.48 -33.37
C GLY A 140 0.55 12.19 -31.92
N LEU A 141 0.25 10.92 -31.64
CA LEU A 141 -0.14 10.45 -30.31
C LEU A 141 1.07 9.81 -29.63
N ASP A 142 1.69 10.56 -28.72
CA ASP A 142 2.89 10.17 -27.95
C ASP A 142 4.09 9.77 -28.85
N THR A 143 4.21 10.42 -30.01
CA THR A 143 5.27 10.15 -31.01
C THR A 143 6.44 11.11 -30.96
N GLY A 144 6.26 12.26 -30.31
CA GLY A 144 7.24 13.33 -30.39
C GLY A 144 8.58 13.00 -29.73
N PRO A 145 9.65 13.77 -30.04
CA PRO A 145 11.00 13.48 -29.57
C PRO A 145 11.10 13.44 -28.04
N MET A 146 11.83 12.47 -27.51
CA MET A 146 12.04 12.31 -26.07
C MET A 146 13.07 13.33 -25.56
N LEU A 147 12.81 13.87 -24.37
CA LEU A 147 13.70 14.75 -23.64
C LEU A 147 14.47 13.96 -22.58
N LEU A 148 13.78 13.14 -21.79
CA LEU A 148 14.41 12.23 -20.83
C LEU A 148 13.50 11.05 -20.52
N GLN A 149 14.09 10.01 -19.95
CA GLN A 149 13.41 8.79 -19.55
C GLN A 149 14.00 8.29 -18.23
N LYS A 150 13.16 7.70 -17.37
CA LYS A 150 13.57 7.04 -16.12
C LYS A 150 12.92 5.67 -16.06
N GLU A 151 13.65 4.67 -15.58
CA GLU A 151 13.19 3.28 -15.49
C GLU A 151 13.28 2.73 -14.06
N CYS A 152 12.45 1.72 -13.78
CA CYS A 152 12.50 0.92 -12.57
C CYS A 152 12.13 -0.54 -12.88
N PRO A 153 12.56 -1.50 -12.05
CA PRO A 153 12.07 -2.87 -12.16
C PRO A 153 10.58 -2.94 -11.78
N VAL A 154 9.82 -3.76 -12.52
CA VAL A 154 8.47 -4.18 -12.14
C VAL A 154 8.58 -5.32 -11.15
N LEU A 155 7.97 -5.17 -9.97
CA LEU A 155 7.94 -6.23 -8.97
C LEU A 155 6.87 -7.28 -9.31
N PRO A 156 7.02 -8.54 -8.86
CA PRO A 156 6.11 -9.62 -9.23
C PRO A 156 4.63 -9.32 -9.00
N ASN A 157 4.32 -8.59 -7.93
CA ASN A 157 2.96 -8.23 -7.52
C ASN A 157 2.70 -6.72 -7.59
N ASP A 158 3.51 -5.96 -8.35
CA ASP A 158 3.17 -4.57 -8.65
C ASP A 158 1.82 -4.53 -9.39
N SER A 159 0.94 -3.69 -8.87
CA SER A 159 -0.32 -3.24 -9.45
C SER A 159 -0.17 -1.85 -10.07
N VAL A 160 -1.19 -1.36 -10.78
CA VAL A 160 -1.18 0.01 -11.33
C VAL A 160 -0.96 1.03 -10.21
N ASP A 161 -1.65 0.84 -9.08
CA ASP A 161 -1.60 1.75 -7.94
C ASP A 161 -0.25 1.73 -7.22
N SER A 162 0.30 0.54 -6.96
CA SER A 162 1.60 0.41 -6.28
C SER A 162 2.76 0.86 -7.15
N LEU A 163 2.79 0.52 -8.45
CA LEU A 163 3.80 1.02 -9.37
C LEU A 163 3.74 2.55 -9.51
N TYR A 164 2.52 3.10 -9.61
CA TYR A 164 2.31 4.53 -9.69
C TYR A 164 2.84 5.25 -8.45
N SER A 165 2.43 4.80 -7.27
CA SER A 165 2.77 5.44 -5.99
C SER A 165 4.26 5.26 -5.62
N ARG A 166 4.83 4.07 -5.86
CA ARG A 166 6.22 3.72 -5.54
C ARG A 166 7.23 4.47 -6.42
N PHE A 167 6.93 4.67 -7.70
CA PHE A 167 7.90 5.19 -8.66
C PHE A 167 7.37 6.29 -9.58
N LEU A 168 6.29 6.05 -10.34
CA LEU A 168 5.91 6.93 -11.45
C LEU A 168 5.49 8.33 -10.99
N LEU A 169 4.78 8.44 -9.87
CA LEU A 169 4.41 9.73 -9.27
C LEU A 169 5.65 10.47 -8.73
N PRO A 170 6.40 9.96 -7.73
CA PRO A 170 7.49 10.72 -7.14
C PRO A 170 8.64 10.99 -8.11
N GLU A 171 8.97 10.04 -8.99
CA GLU A 171 10.03 10.23 -9.97
C GLU A 171 9.55 11.05 -11.18
N GLY A 172 8.29 10.91 -11.59
CA GLY A 172 7.72 11.71 -12.68
C GLY A 172 7.63 13.20 -12.36
N VAL A 173 7.30 13.55 -11.11
CA VAL A 173 7.32 14.95 -10.65
C VAL A 173 8.74 15.54 -10.77
N LYS A 174 9.76 14.81 -10.30
CA LYS A 174 11.16 15.23 -10.41
C LYS A 174 11.62 15.33 -11.86
N ALA A 175 11.24 14.36 -12.69
CA ALA A 175 11.58 14.28 -14.10
C ALA A 175 10.99 15.47 -14.89
N MET A 176 9.76 15.87 -14.61
CA MET A 176 9.16 17.06 -15.21
C MET A 176 9.92 18.33 -14.82
N ALA A 177 10.30 18.49 -13.56
CA ALA A 177 11.10 19.63 -13.12
C ALA A 177 12.51 19.63 -13.72
N GLU A 178 13.16 18.47 -13.81
CA GLU A 178 14.45 18.29 -14.49
C GLU A 178 14.36 18.69 -15.97
N ALA A 179 13.30 18.27 -16.66
CA ALA A 179 13.06 18.63 -18.05
C ALA A 179 12.94 20.15 -18.25
N VAL A 180 12.16 20.83 -17.39
CA VAL A 180 12.02 22.30 -17.44
C VAL A 180 13.36 22.98 -17.19
N ASP A 181 14.16 22.51 -16.24
CA ASP A 181 15.51 23.05 -15.99
C ASP A 181 16.44 22.87 -17.18
N LEU A 182 16.39 21.72 -17.86
CA LEU A 182 17.19 21.49 -19.07
C LEU A 182 16.79 22.46 -20.18
N ILE A 183 15.50 22.77 -20.34
CA ILE A 183 15.00 23.74 -21.31
C ILE A 183 15.47 25.16 -20.95
N ALA A 184 15.29 25.57 -19.69
CA ALA A 184 15.71 26.90 -19.21
C ALA A 184 17.20 27.15 -19.42
N ASN A 185 18.01 26.09 -19.36
CA ASN A 185 19.46 26.14 -19.56
C ASN A 185 19.90 25.88 -21.01
N ASN A 186 18.98 25.78 -21.97
CA ASN A 186 19.26 25.46 -23.37
C ASN A 186 20.07 24.15 -23.57
N ARG A 187 19.77 23.13 -22.75
CA ARG A 187 20.43 21.81 -22.78
C ARG A 187 19.47 20.64 -23.02
N ALA A 188 18.17 20.92 -23.23
CA ALA A 188 17.18 19.88 -23.43
C ALA A 188 17.38 19.14 -24.77
N PRO A 189 17.56 17.81 -24.75
CA PRO A 189 17.77 17.04 -25.97
C PRO A 189 16.44 16.83 -26.73
N HIS A 190 16.57 16.45 -28.00
CA HIS A 190 15.46 16.04 -28.87
C HIS A 190 15.79 14.67 -29.45
N ILE A 191 15.48 13.61 -28.71
CA ILE A 191 15.80 12.24 -29.08
C ILE A 191 14.63 11.66 -29.85
N ILE A 192 14.76 11.53 -31.16
CA ILE A 192 13.70 10.98 -32.02
C ILE A 192 13.41 9.54 -31.59
N GLN A 193 12.12 9.23 -31.40
CA GLN A 193 11.68 7.87 -31.07
C GLN A 193 11.95 6.91 -32.23
N THR A 194 12.36 5.68 -31.93
CA THR A 194 12.50 4.61 -32.92
C THR A 194 11.15 3.95 -33.21
N ASP A 195 11.01 3.34 -34.38
CA ASP A 195 9.86 2.46 -34.67
C ASP A 195 10.02 1.08 -34.02
N GLU A 196 11.25 0.68 -33.72
CA GLU A 196 11.54 -0.57 -33.01
C GLU A 196 10.99 -0.53 -31.58
N GLY A 197 10.16 -1.52 -31.24
CA GLY A 197 9.49 -1.63 -29.93
C GLY A 197 8.31 -0.68 -29.74
N ALA A 198 7.94 0.11 -30.75
CA ALA A 198 6.79 1.02 -30.66
C ALA A 198 5.48 0.23 -30.55
N SER A 199 4.64 0.58 -29.59
CA SER A 199 3.29 0.00 -29.44
C SER A 199 2.27 1.09 -29.12
N TYR A 200 1.03 0.84 -29.51
CA TYR A 200 -0.12 1.66 -29.15
C TYR A 200 -1.18 0.75 -28.54
N ASP A 201 -1.60 1.08 -27.34
CA ASP A 201 -2.52 0.24 -26.59
C ASP A 201 -3.89 0.92 -26.36
N PRO A 202 -4.99 0.16 -26.40
CA PRO A 202 -6.32 0.70 -26.18
C PRO A 202 -6.50 1.38 -24.81
N HIS A 203 -7.37 2.39 -24.73
CA HIS A 203 -7.77 2.99 -23.46
C HIS A 203 -8.72 2.03 -22.70
N ILE A 204 -8.15 1.21 -21.81
CA ILE A 204 -8.87 0.13 -21.11
C ILE A 204 -10.00 0.67 -20.23
N SER A 205 -9.81 1.82 -19.57
CA SER A 205 -10.84 2.44 -18.72
C SER A 205 -12.00 3.06 -19.49
N ALA A 206 -11.85 3.33 -20.80
CA ALA A 206 -12.92 3.87 -21.63
C ALA A 206 -13.85 2.79 -22.22
N LYS A 207 -13.44 1.52 -22.13
CA LYS A 207 -14.13 0.36 -22.69
C LYS A 207 -14.14 -0.77 -21.68
N PRO A 208 -15.13 -0.83 -20.77
CA PRO A 208 -15.16 -1.80 -19.68
C PRO A 208 -15.03 -3.27 -20.13
N GLU A 209 -15.45 -3.59 -21.35
CA GLU A 209 -15.28 -4.91 -21.97
C GLU A 209 -13.81 -5.32 -22.15
N LEU A 210 -12.88 -4.37 -22.27
CA LEU A 210 -11.45 -4.66 -22.38
C LEU A 210 -10.83 -5.11 -21.05
N ALA A 211 -11.53 -4.92 -19.94
CA ALA A 211 -11.12 -5.39 -18.61
C ALA A 211 -11.73 -6.75 -18.25
N GLU A 212 -12.43 -7.41 -19.18
CA GLU A 212 -12.95 -8.76 -18.98
C GLU A 212 -11.81 -9.79 -19.08
N ILE A 213 -11.71 -10.68 -18.08
CA ILE A 213 -10.68 -11.70 -18.02
C ILE A 213 -10.93 -12.75 -19.10
N ASN A 214 -9.94 -12.94 -19.97
CA ASN A 214 -9.86 -14.13 -20.81
C ASN A 214 -9.24 -15.28 -20.02
N TRP A 215 -10.06 -16.25 -19.62
CA TRP A 215 -9.63 -17.40 -18.83
C TRP A 215 -8.85 -18.47 -19.60
N ASP A 216 -8.91 -18.47 -20.94
CA ASP A 216 -8.10 -19.37 -21.77
C ASP A 216 -6.66 -18.84 -21.90
N GLN A 217 -6.02 -18.66 -20.74
CA GLN A 217 -4.69 -18.10 -20.59
C GLN A 217 -3.94 -18.82 -19.46
N PRO A 218 -2.59 -18.87 -19.52
CA PRO A 218 -1.78 -19.36 -18.41
C PRO A 218 -1.95 -18.50 -17.14
N ALA A 219 -1.76 -19.09 -15.95
CA ALA A 219 -1.95 -18.39 -14.68
C ALA A 219 -1.17 -17.07 -14.58
N HIS A 220 0.08 -17.01 -15.09
CA HIS A 220 0.87 -15.77 -15.06
C HIS A 220 0.31 -14.65 -15.93
N VAL A 221 -0.36 -14.98 -17.05
CA VAL A 221 -1.04 -13.98 -17.90
C VAL A 221 -2.30 -13.47 -17.20
N ILE A 222 -3.06 -14.35 -16.55
CA ILE A 222 -4.23 -13.97 -15.74
C ILE A 222 -3.80 -13.06 -14.59
N HIS A 223 -2.74 -13.42 -13.86
CA HIS A 223 -2.15 -12.59 -12.81
C HIS A 223 -1.74 -11.20 -13.32
N ASN A 224 -0.99 -11.14 -14.43
CA ASN A 224 -0.59 -9.89 -15.06
C ASN A 224 -1.79 -9.02 -15.46
N PHE A 225 -2.83 -9.64 -15.99
CA PHE A 225 -4.05 -8.94 -16.37
C PHE A 225 -4.79 -8.37 -15.15
N ILE A 226 -4.91 -9.14 -14.07
CA ILE A 226 -5.55 -8.70 -12.83
C ILE A 226 -4.77 -7.53 -12.23
N ARG A 227 -3.47 -7.69 -11.95
CA ARG A 227 -2.64 -6.62 -11.37
C ARG A 227 -2.53 -5.38 -12.28
N GLY A 228 -2.57 -5.58 -13.60
CA GLY A 228 -2.57 -4.50 -14.58
C GLY A 228 -3.90 -3.76 -14.72
N CYS A 229 -4.97 -4.26 -14.11
CA CYS A 229 -6.23 -3.55 -13.94
C CYS A 229 -6.50 -3.15 -12.48
N ASP A 230 -5.57 -3.43 -11.56
CA ASP A 230 -5.73 -3.18 -10.13
C ASP A 230 -5.18 -1.79 -9.74
N LYS A 231 -6.00 -0.83 -9.28
CA LYS A 231 -7.44 -0.91 -8.98
C LYS A 231 -8.36 -0.50 -10.12
N VAL A 232 -7.84 0.26 -11.09
CA VAL A 232 -8.63 0.86 -12.17
C VAL A 232 -8.23 0.24 -13.51
N PRO A 233 -9.18 -0.31 -14.29
CA PRO A 233 -10.64 -0.30 -14.05
C PRO A 233 -11.18 -1.43 -13.16
N GLY A 234 -10.34 -2.37 -12.74
CA GLY A 234 -10.73 -3.63 -12.10
C GLY A 234 -10.96 -4.73 -13.13
N ALA A 235 -10.07 -5.73 -13.17
CA ALA A 235 -10.24 -6.90 -14.03
C ALA A 235 -11.44 -7.71 -13.54
N TRP A 236 -12.32 -8.14 -14.44
CA TRP A 236 -13.59 -8.74 -14.06
C TRP A 236 -13.97 -9.96 -14.89
N SER A 237 -14.86 -10.80 -14.36
CA SER A 237 -15.52 -11.86 -15.10
C SER A 237 -16.92 -12.15 -14.55
N SER A 238 -17.74 -12.85 -15.33
CA SER A 238 -19.08 -13.26 -14.92
C SER A 238 -19.01 -14.58 -14.14
N PHE A 239 -19.43 -14.55 -12.88
CA PHE A 239 -19.64 -15.74 -12.03
C PHE A 239 -21.16 -15.91 -11.89
N GLY A 240 -21.72 -16.86 -12.65
CA GLY A 240 -23.16 -16.94 -12.89
C GLY A 240 -23.71 -15.67 -13.53
N GLU A 241 -24.75 -15.08 -12.93
CA GLU A 241 -25.34 -13.80 -13.37
C GLU A 241 -24.58 -12.57 -12.83
N LYS A 242 -23.59 -12.76 -11.95
CA LYS A 242 -22.90 -11.66 -11.27
C LYS A 242 -21.59 -11.31 -11.96
N LYS A 243 -21.39 -10.00 -12.18
CA LYS A 243 -20.08 -9.46 -12.57
C LYS A 243 -19.21 -9.29 -11.32
N VAL A 244 -18.07 -9.99 -11.31
CA VAL A 244 -17.11 -9.98 -10.20
C VAL A 244 -15.79 -9.42 -10.69
N ALA A 245 -15.26 -8.41 -10.00
CA ALA A 245 -13.91 -7.89 -10.20
C ALA A 245 -12.92 -8.45 -9.17
N PHE A 246 -11.65 -8.57 -9.54
CA PHE A 246 -10.60 -9.23 -8.77
C PHE A 246 -9.44 -8.27 -8.51
N TYR A 247 -8.87 -8.34 -7.31
CA TYR A 247 -7.77 -7.47 -6.87
C TYR A 247 -6.79 -8.20 -5.95
N GLY A 248 -5.58 -7.67 -5.84
CA GLY A 248 -4.49 -8.23 -5.05
C GLY A 248 -4.14 -9.63 -5.53
N SER A 249 -3.81 -9.78 -6.82
CA SER A 249 -3.41 -11.06 -7.38
C SER A 249 -1.96 -11.41 -7.04
N GLU A 250 -1.71 -12.70 -6.84
CA GLU A 250 -0.38 -13.28 -6.72
C GLU A 250 -0.33 -14.65 -7.41
N LEU A 251 0.83 -15.02 -7.93
CA LEU A 251 1.04 -16.38 -8.45
C LEU A 251 1.10 -17.39 -7.30
N TRP A 252 0.27 -18.43 -7.38
CA TRP A 252 0.22 -19.47 -6.36
C TRP A 252 1.20 -20.60 -6.69
N ASN A 253 2.23 -20.74 -5.85
CA ASN A 253 3.27 -21.77 -5.98
C ASN A 253 3.19 -22.87 -4.91
N ASN A 254 2.25 -22.77 -3.98
CA ASN A 254 2.05 -23.76 -2.91
C ASN A 254 1.14 -24.89 -3.38
N ASP A 255 1.03 -25.95 -2.58
CA ASP A 255 0.02 -26.97 -2.78
C ASP A 255 -1.39 -26.37 -2.69
N VAL A 256 -2.32 -26.95 -3.45
CA VAL A 256 -3.73 -26.55 -3.43
C VAL A 256 -4.31 -26.95 -2.05
N PRO A 257 -4.91 -26.03 -1.28
CA PRO A 257 -5.48 -26.35 0.03
C PRO A 257 -6.52 -27.48 -0.06
N GLU A 258 -6.51 -28.40 0.89
CA GLU A 258 -7.45 -29.54 0.91
C GLU A 258 -8.91 -29.09 1.14
N ASN A 259 -9.11 -28.00 1.91
CA ASN A 259 -10.42 -27.49 2.31
C ASN A 259 -10.81 -26.23 1.52
N LEU A 260 -10.90 -26.35 0.19
CA LEU A 260 -11.43 -25.27 -0.66
C LEU A 260 -12.96 -25.26 -0.66
N ASN A 261 -13.53 -24.08 -0.49
CA ASN A 261 -14.94 -23.85 -0.80
C ASN A 261 -15.08 -23.53 -2.29
N VAL A 262 -15.44 -24.55 -3.08
CA VAL A 262 -15.56 -24.45 -4.54
C VAL A 262 -16.74 -23.56 -4.93
N ILE A 263 -16.51 -22.69 -5.91
CA ILE A 263 -17.53 -21.79 -6.45
C ILE A 263 -18.07 -22.40 -7.75
N ASP A 264 -19.26 -22.98 -7.68
CA ASP A 264 -19.84 -23.76 -8.79
C ASP A 264 -20.18 -22.91 -10.03
N ASP A 265 -20.57 -21.65 -9.83
CA ASP A 265 -20.98 -20.75 -10.92
C ASP A 265 -19.79 -20.02 -11.60
N ALA A 266 -18.55 -20.37 -11.27
CA ALA A 266 -17.37 -19.76 -11.85
C ALA A 266 -17.06 -20.32 -13.26
N PRO A 267 -16.56 -19.49 -14.20
CA PRO A 267 -16.22 -19.91 -15.56
C PRO A 267 -14.95 -20.79 -15.63
N VAL A 268 -14.16 -20.79 -14.56
CA VAL A 268 -13.01 -21.66 -14.32
C VAL A 268 -13.09 -22.25 -12.93
N PHE A 269 -12.23 -23.22 -12.62
CA PHE A 269 -12.06 -23.64 -11.23
C PHE A 269 -11.72 -22.42 -10.36
N ALA A 270 -12.61 -22.13 -9.43
CA ALA A 270 -12.46 -21.11 -8.40
C ALA A 270 -12.77 -21.74 -7.03
N GLY A 271 -11.89 -21.55 -6.07
CA GLY A 271 -12.09 -22.05 -4.70
C GLY A 271 -11.60 -21.06 -3.67
N THR A 272 -12.44 -20.73 -2.69
CA THR A 272 -12.04 -19.84 -1.59
C THR A 272 -11.33 -20.61 -0.47
N HIS A 273 -10.33 -19.97 0.12
CA HIS A 273 -9.54 -20.44 1.25
C HIS A 273 -9.25 -19.29 2.22
N ALA A 274 -8.60 -19.58 3.35
CA ALA A 274 -8.33 -18.60 4.39
C ALA A 274 -7.61 -17.34 3.89
N SER A 275 -6.75 -17.45 2.89
CA SER A 275 -5.92 -16.35 2.38
C SER A 275 -6.40 -15.76 1.04
N GLY A 276 -7.54 -16.20 0.49
CA GLY A 276 -8.09 -15.62 -0.74
C GLY A 276 -8.95 -16.58 -1.54
N MET A 277 -8.89 -16.44 -2.87
CA MET A 277 -9.54 -17.32 -3.83
C MET A 277 -8.52 -17.78 -4.87
N LEU A 278 -8.41 -19.09 -5.06
CA LEU A 278 -7.59 -19.66 -6.12
C LEU A 278 -8.39 -19.71 -7.42
N LEU A 279 -7.79 -19.18 -8.48
CA LEU A 279 -8.30 -19.15 -9.85
C LEU A 279 -7.35 -19.96 -10.74
N LYS A 280 -7.88 -20.92 -11.50
CA LYS A 280 -7.05 -21.83 -12.30
C LYS A 280 -6.84 -21.30 -13.73
N GLY A 281 -5.59 -21.26 -14.18
CA GLY A 281 -5.22 -21.01 -15.58
C GLY A 281 -5.27 -22.27 -16.46
N ASN A 282 -5.19 -22.09 -17.79
CA ASN A 282 -5.22 -23.20 -18.75
C ASN A 282 -3.96 -24.09 -18.71
N ASP A 283 -2.90 -23.64 -18.02
CA ASP A 283 -1.66 -24.35 -17.75
C ASP A 283 -1.70 -25.20 -16.46
N ASN A 284 -2.88 -25.33 -15.85
CA ASN A 284 -3.13 -26.00 -14.56
C ASN A 284 -2.40 -25.37 -13.36
N LYS A 285 -1.89 -24.14 -13.50
CA LYS A 285 -1.38 -23.35 -12.38
C LYS A 285 -2.48 -22.45 -11.83
N TYR A 286 -2.21 -21.84 -10.68
CA TYR A 286 -3.19 -21.06 -9.94
C TYR A 286 -2.72 -19.62 -9.70
N VAL A 287 -3.69 -18.71 -9.69
CA VAL A 287 -3.54 -17.33 -9.20
C VAL A 287 -4.35 -17.23 -7.93
N ASN A 288 -3.78 -16.69 -6.85
CA ASN A 288 -4.54 -16.31 -5.68
C ASN A 288 -4.95 -14.84 -5.80
N VAL A 289 -6.19 -14.52 -5.45
CA VAL A 289 -6.68 -13.13 -5.33
C VAL A 289 -7.15 -12.90 -3.91
N HIS A 290 -6.73 -11.78 -3.31
CA HIS A 290 -7.07 -11.47 -1.93
C HIS A 290 -8.44 -10.79 -1.79
N PHE A 291 -8.88 -10.08 -2.82
CA PHE A 291 -10.13 -9.33 -2.80
C PHE A 291 -10.94 -9.53 -4.06
N VAL A 292 -12.26 -9.48 -3.89
CA VAL A 292 -13.22 -9.46 -4.97
C VAL A 292 -14.23 -8.35 -4.75
N SER A 293 -14.80 -7.81 -5.82
CA SER A 293 -15.93 -6.90 -5.72
C SER A 293 -17.05 -7.26 -6.68
N SER A 294 -18.28 -7.00 -6.28
CA SER A 294 -19.47 -7.09 -7.14
C SER A 294 -20.42 -5.94 -6.82
N GLU A 295 -21.42 -5.70 -7.67
CA GLU A 295 -22.40 -4.62 -7.45
C GLU A 295 -23.14 -4.78 -6.11
N ASP A 296 -23.41 -6.01 -5.69
CA ASP A 296 -24.16 -6.32 -4.47
C ASP A 296 -23.31 -6.15 -3.21
N THR A 297 -22.05 -6.58 -3.25
CA THR A 297 -21.21 -6.73 -2.06
C THR A 297 -20.26 -5.56 -1.83
N GLY A 298 -19.97 -4.76 -2.87
CA GLY A 298 -18.76 -3.94 -2.87
C GLY A 298 -17.51 -4.83 -2.78
N MET A 299 -16.37 -4.25 -2.37
CA MET A 299 -15.13 -5.00 -2.21
C MET A 299 -15.13 -5.79 -0.89
N ILE A 300 -14.85 -7.09 -0.96
CA ILE A 300 -14.76 -8.00 0.18
C ILE A 300 -13.49 -8.84 0.10
N PRO A 301 -13.00 -9.41 1.22
CA PRO A 301 -11.99 -10.46 1.17
C PRO A 301 -12.50 -11.64 0.33
N ALA A 302 -11.69 -12.12 -0.60
CA ALA A 302 -12.07 -13.20 -1.52
C ALA A 302 -12.38 -14.51 -0.79
N SER A 303 -11.78 -14.72 0.40
CA SER A 303 -12.07 -15.85 1.29
C SER A 303 -13.55 -15.97 1.70
N ARG A 304 -14.27 -14.85 1.74
CA ARG A 304 -15.69 -14.77 2.14
C ARG A 304 -16.67 -14.85 0.96
N TYR A 305 -16.16 -14.88 -0.27
CA TYR A 305 -17.02 -14.94 -1.46
C TYR A 305 -17.82 -16.26 -1.47
N GLY A 306 -19.12 -16.17 -1.74
CA GLY A 306 -20.04 -17.32 -1.69
C GLY A 306 -20.47 -17.76 -0.28
N GLN A 307 -19.97 -17.13 0.79
CA GLN A 307 -20.32 -17.47 2.18
C GLN A 307 -21.22 -16.43 2.86
N MET A 308 -21.53 -15.32 2.19
CA MET A 308 -22.29 -14.23 2.79
C MET A 308 -23.80 -14.47 2.72
N GLY A 309 -24.41 -14.66 3.89
CA GLY A 309 -25.70 -14.05 4.22
C GLY A 309 -25.49 -12.60 4.65
N ASP A 310 -26.50 -11.75 4.44
CA ASP A 310 -26.51 -10.30 4.68
C ASP A 310 -25.58 -9.83 5.81
N ALA A 311 -24.48 -9.17 5.46
CA ALA A 311 -23.63 -8.49 6.41
C ALA A 311 -24.38 -7.24 6.92
N ASN A 312 -25.13 -7.46 7.99
CA ASN A 312 -25.94 -6.47 8.69
C ASN A 312 -25.19 -5.17 8.97
N ASP A 313 -25.90 -4.05 8.81
CA ASP A 313 -25.65 -2.80 9.51
C ASP A 313 -25.63 -3.08 11.03
N VAL A 314 -24.45 -3.43 11.56
CA VAL A 314 -24.29 -3.53 13.01
C VAL A 314 -24.35 -2.12 13.58
N VAL A 315 -25.48 -1.79 14.19
CA VAL A 315 -25.61 -0.58 15.01
C VAL A 315 -24.78 -0.82 16.27
N LEU A 316 -23.61 -0.18 16.34
CA LEU A 316 -22.75 -0.23 17.52
C LEU A 316 -23.13 0.90 18.47
N ASP A 317 -23.32 0.58 19.74
CA ASP A 317 -23.30 1.57 20.81
C ASP A 317 -21.85 2.00 21.05
N PHE A 318 -21.57 3.30 20.95
CA PHE A 318 -20.23 3.87 21.13
C PHE A 318 -20.01 4.29 22.58
N ASN A 319 -18.86 3.94 23.15
CA ASN A 319 -18.41 4.54 24.41
C ASN A 319 -17.82 5.95 24.17
N GLU A 320 -17.48 6.66 25.25
CA GLU A 320 -17.00 8.05 25.16
C GLU A 320 -15.72 8.19 24.30
N ASN A 321 -14.78 7.26 24.42
CA ASN A 321 -13.54 7.27 23.63
C ASN A 321 -13.80 6.96 22.14
N GLU A 322 -14.71 6.03 21.86
CA GLU A 322 -15.13 5.70 20.49
C GLU A 322 -15.90 6.85 19.82
N LEU A 323 -16.61 7.66 20.60
CA LEU A 323 -17.29 8.86 20.11
C LEU A 323 -16.29 9.96 19.70
N VAL A 324 -15.17 10.08 20.43
CA VAL A 324 -14.05 10.96 20.05
C VAL A 324 -13.43 10.50 18.74
N LEU A 325 -13.15 9.21 18.59
CA LEU A 325 -12.63 8.63 17.35
C LEU A 325 -13.58 8.85 16.18
N LYS A 326 -14.88 8.57 16.35
CA LYS A 326 -15.90 8.83 15.33
C LYS A 326 -15.90 10.29 14.91
N THR A 327 -15.72 11.21 15.85
CA THR A 327 -15.61 12.65 15.56
C THR A 327 -14.35 12.97 14.76
N ALA A 328 -13.20 12.36 15.09
CA ALA A 328 -11.97 12.48 14.32
C ALA A 328 -12.14 11.98 12.87
N ILE A 329 -12.68 10.76 12.70
CA ILE A 329 -13.01 10.18 11.38
C ILE A 329 -13.94 11.10 10.59
N THR A 330 -14.97 11.65 11.24
CA THR A 330 -15.90 12.61 10.63
C THR A 330 -15.16 13.83 10.09
N ASN A 331 -14.28 14.43 10.90
CA ASN A 331 -13.53 15.63 10.51
C ASN A 331 -12.55 15.36 9.37
N SER A 332 -11.84 14.23 9.39
CA SER A 332 -10.97 13.81 8.29
C SER A 332 -11.76 13.62 6.99
N TRP A 333 -12.92 12.96 7.04
CA TRP A 333 -13.79 12.83 5.88
C TRP A 333 -14.29 14.18 5.35
N LYS A 334 -14.69 15.11 6.24
CA LYS A 334 -15.07 16.48 5.84
C LYS A 334 -13.93 17.20 5.12
N ASN A 335 -12.72 17.10 5.66
CA ASN A 335 -11.54 17.75 5.11
C ASN A 335 -11.11 17.16 3.76
N ILE A 336 -11.19 15.83 3.61
CA ILE A 336 -10.80 15.12 2.40
C ILE A 336 -11.83 15.33 1.29
N LEU A 337 -13.12 15.11 1.60
CA LEU A 337 -14.21 15.22 0.64
C LEU A 337 -14.64 16.68 0.38
N ASN A 338 -14.14 17.62 1.18
CA ASN A 338 -14.49 19.04 1.11
C ASN A 338 -16.01 19.29 1.14
N THR A 339 -16.71 18.59 2.04
CA THR A 339 -18.16 18.72 2.22
C THR A 339 -18.52 18.55 3.69
N GLU A 340 -19.43 19.38 4.19
CA GLU A 340 -20.01 19.22 5.53
C GLU A 340 -21.22 18.28 5.54
N ASN A 341 -21.76 17.97 4.36
CA ASN A 341 -23.00 17.23 4.19
C ASN A 341 -22.72 15.85 3.59
N PHE A 342 -22.50 14.86 4.46
CA PHE A 342 -22.49 13.46 4.09
C PHE A 342 -23.27 12.62 5.12
N THR A 343 -23.83 11.51 4.66
CA THR A 343 -24.62 10.57 5.45
C THR A 343 -23.80 9.30 5.75
N PRO A 344 -24.25 8.43 6.67
CA PRO A 344 -23.63 7.11 6.86
C PRO A 344 -23.49 6.27 5.58
N ASP A 345 -24.35 6.49 4.59
CA ASP A 345 -24.32 5.81 3.28
C ASP A 345 -23.41 6.47 2.23
N THR A 346 -22.78 7.60 2.56
CA THR A 346 -21.90 8.29 1.62
C THR A 346 -20.65 7.45 1.36
N ASP A 347 -20.41 7.13 0.10
CA ASP A 347 -19.28 6.33 -0.38
C ASP A 347 -18.08 7.24 -0.67
N PHE A 348 -16.95 6.92 -0.06
CA PHE A 348 -15.69 7.67 -0.11
C PHE A 348 -15.21 7.88 -1.55
N PHE A 349 -15.19 6.82 -2.36
CA PHE A 349 -14.65 6.85 -3.72
C PHE A 349 -15.65 7.44 -4.71
N LYS A 350 -16.96 7.14 -4.57
CA LYS A 350 -18.00 7.78 -5.40
C LYS A 350 -18.10 9.29 -5.14
N SER A 351 -17.70 9.73 -3.96
CA SER A 351 -17.58 11.15 -3.60
C SER A 351 -16.31 11.81 -4.16
N GLY A 352 -15.47 11.05 -4.89
CA GLY A 352 -14.32 11.57 -5.63
C GLY A 352 -12.99 11.42 -4.90
N ALA A 353 -12.91 10.63 -3.82
CA ALA A 353 -11.64 10.29 -3.18
C ALA A 353 -10.83 9.29 -4.01
N GLY A 354 -9.50 9.40 -3.97
CA GLY A 354 -8.55 8.48 -4.61
C GLY A 354 -7.61 7.79 -3.61
N SER A 355 -6.66 6.98 -4.11
CA SER A 355 -5.71 6.24 -3.25
C SER A 355 -4.87 7.16 -2.34
N LEU A 356 -4.49 8.36 -2.81
CA LEU A 356 -3.77 9.32 -1.97
C LEU A 356 -4.64 9.90 -0.84
N ASP A 357 -5.95 10.02 -1.07
CA ASP A 357 -6.89 10.40 -0.01
C ASP A 357 -7.05 9.27 1.02
N VAL A 358 -6.92 8.01 0.60
CA VAL A 358 -6.88 6.84 1.50
C VAL A 358 -5.64 6.95 2.39
N THR A 359 -4.45 7.11 1.82
CA THR A 359 -3.20 7.27 2.60
C THR A 359 -3.32 8.43 3.59
N ARG A 360 -3.79 9.59 3.12
CA ARG A 360 -4.02 10.76 3.98
C ARG A 360 -4.99 10.48 5.13
N LEU A 361 -6.11 9.81 4.85
CA LEU A 361 -7.09 9.45 5.88
C LEU A 361 -6.46 8.59 6.96
N LEU A 362 -5.68 7.57 6.58
CA LEU A 362 -5.04 6.67 7.53
C LEU A 362 -3.95 7.38 8.34
N GLU A 363 -3.14 8.22 7.71
CA GLU A 363 -2.10 9.01 8.38
C GLU A 363 -2.69 10.01 9.37
N GLU A 364 -3.77 10.72 8.99
CA GLU A 364 -4.49 11.62 9.91
C GLU A 364 -5.04 10.86 11.13
N LEU A 365 -5.63 9.69 10.92
CA LEU A 365 -6.14 8.84 12.00
C LEU A 365 -5.03 8.27 12.89
N HIS A 366 -3.91 7.85 12.28
CA HIS A 366 -2.73 7.40 13.02
C HIS A 366 -2.16 8.51 13.90
N HIS A 367 -2.00 9.71 13.36
CA HIS A 367 -1.48 10.85 14.11
C HIS A 367 -2.43 11.30 15.23
N MET A 368 -3.75 11.30 14.98
CA MET A 368 -4.73 11.78 15.95
C MET A 368 -5.02 10.77 17.07
N CYS A 369 -5.05 9.48 16.74
CA CYS A 369 -5.61 8.46 17.61
C CYS A 369 -4.66 7.27 17.85
N GLY A 370 -3.48 7.26 17.24
CA GLY A 370 -2.48 6.18 17.38
C GLY A 370 -2.89 4.86 16.72
N VAL A 371 -3.93 4.87 15.87
CA VAL A 371 -4.45 3.66 15.23
C VAL A 371 -3.63 3.36 13.99
N GLU A 372 -2.99 2.18 13.96
CA GLU A 372 -2.35 1.66 12.76
C GLU A 372 -3.40 0.90 11.95
N LEU A 373 -3.72 1.43 10.77
CA LEU A 373 -4.77 0.92 9.88
C LEU A 373 -4.17 0.70 8.50
N GLU A 374 -4.41 -0.49 7.96
CA GLU A 374 -4.01 -0.86 6.61
C GLU A 374 -5.00 -0.26 5.58
N PRO A 375 -4.53 0.20 4.40
CA PRO A 375 -5.38 0.83 3.37
C PRO A 375 -6.63 0.04 2.99
N GLU A 376 -6.52 -1.28 3.01
CA GLU A 376 -7.57 -2.26 2.74
C GLU A 376 -8.86 -1.95 3.50
N ILE A 377 -8.77 -1.46 4.74
CA ILE A 377 -9.95 -1.21 5.57
C ILE A 377 -10.88 -0.14 4.97
N VAL A 378 -10.32 0.85 4.26
CA VAL A 378 -11.09 1.90 3.58
C VAL A 378 -11.78 1.32 2.33
N TYR A 379 -11.07 0.48 1.58
CA TYR A 379 -11.61 -0.13 0.36
C TYR A 379 -12.70 -1.16 0.65
N LEU A 380 -12.58 -1.91 1.74
CA LEU A 380 -13.58 -2.88 2.20
C LEU A 380 -14.81 -2.23 2.83
N ASN A 381 -14.68 -0.98 3.30
CA ASN A 381 -15.75 -0.26 3.97
C ASN A 381 -15.89 1.14 3.38
N PRO A 382 -16.25 1.28 2.09
CA PRO A 382 -16.21 2.56 1.40
C PRO A 382 -17.30 3.53 1.88
N LYS A 383 -18.37 3.04 2.53
CA LYS A 383 -19.40 3.90 3.11
C LYS A 383 -18.98 4.42 4.49
N PHE A 384 -19.29 5.68 4.79
CA PHE A 384 -18.89 6.32 6.05
C PHE A 384 -19.28 5.51 7.31
N GLY A 385 -20.52 5.05 7.40
CA GLY A 385 -21.01 4.29 8.55
C GLY A 385 -20.28 2.96 8.71
N GLN A 386 -20.07 2.25 7.60
CA GLN A 386 -19.31 1.00 7.56
C GLN A 386 -17.85 1.23 7.95
N PHE A 387 -17.22 2.29 7.46
CA PHE A 387 -15.84 2.64 7.78
C PHE A 387 -15.67 2.93 9.28
N VAL A 388 -16.53 3.78 9.85
CA VAL A 388 -16.53 4.08 11.29
C VAL A 388 -16.69 2.79 12.09
N ASN A 389 -17.64 1.94 11.72
CA ASN A 389 -17.85 0.66 12.39
C ASN A 389 -16.66 -0.27 12.23
N ALA A 390 -16.02 -0.34 11.06
CA ALA A 390 -14.87 -1.18 10.82
C ALA A 390 -13.64 -0.72 11.60
N VAL A 391 -13.38 0.58 11.66
CA VAL A 391 -12.28 1.14 12.47
C VAL A 391 -12.54 0.92 13.95
N ILE A 392 -13.78 1.14 14.42
CA ILE A 392 -14.14 0.89 15.82
C ILE A 392 -14.11 -0.59 16.15
N LEU A 393 -14.57 -1.46 15.26
CA LEU A 393 -14.44 -2.90 15.44
C LEU A 393 -12.97 -3.30 15.41
N LYS A 394 -12.13 -2.73 14.55
CA LYS A 394 -10.70 -3.01 14.50
C LYS A 394 -9.97 -2.48 15.73
N MET A 395 -10.36 -1.33 16.27
CA MET A 395 -9.88 -0.83 17.55
C MET A 395 -10.39 -1.68 18.70
N ARG A 396 -11.64 -2.14 18.63
CA ARG A 396 -12.17 -3.12 19.55
C ARG A 396 -11.40 -4.42 19.43
N ASP A 397 -10.99 -4.85 18.24
CA ASP A 397 -10.19 -6.03 17.88
C ASP A 397 -8.70 -5.86 18.18
N GLN A 398 -8.19 -4.63 18.29
CA GLN A 398 -6.85 -4.29 18.80
C GLN A 398 -6.87 -4.10 20.33
N SER A 399 -7.99 -3.65 20.90
CA SER A 399 -8.26 -3.71 22.34
C SER A 399 -8.74 -5.10 22.76
N SER A 400 -9.14 -5.92 21.79
CA SER A 400 -9.43 -7.34 21.85
C SER A 400 -8.46 -8.11 20.97
N ASP A 401 -7.22 -7.60 20.88
CA ASP A 401 -6.00 -8.41 20.69
C ASP A 401 -5.74 -9.21 21.97
N GLN A 402 -6.82 -9.83 22.46
CA GLN A 402 -6.91 -11.09 23.15
C GLN A 402 -8.26 -11.73 22.75
N LYS A 403 -8.45 -12.07 21.46
CA LYS A 403 -8.81 -13.47 21.18
C LYS A 403 -7.54 -14.32 21.29
N MET A 404 -6.91 -14.25 22.46
CA MET A 404 -6.28 -15.43 23.01
C MET A 404 -7.38 -16.48 23.04
N ALA A 405 -7.14 -17.65 22.46
CA ALA A 405 -7.79 -18.82 23.01
C ALA A 405 -7.67 -18.69 24.53
N ALA A 406 -8.81 -18.68 25.22
CA ALA A 406 -8.96 -18.16 26.58
C ALA A 406 -7.68 -18.35 27.37
N ILE A 407 -6.95 -17.27 27.68
CA ILE A 407 -5.74 -17.40 28.50
C ILE A 407 -6.23 -17.99 29.79
N ASP A 408 -5.87 -19.23 30.00
CA ASP A 408 -6.20 -19.85 31.25
C ASP A 408 -5.09 -19.47 32.23
N LEU A 409 -5.38 -18.42 32.98
CA LEU A 409 -4.46 -17.79 33.92
C LEU A 409 -4.54 -18.51 35.27
N VAL A 410 -3.42 -19.08 35.67
CA VAL A 410 -3.19 -19.53 37.03
C VAL A 410 -2.97 -18.30 37.90
N LYS A 411 -3.74 -18.20 38.99
CA LYS A 411 -3.59 -17.14 39.99
C LYS A 411 -3.14 -17.74 41.30
N LEU A 412 -2.11 -17.15 41.91
CA LEU A 412 -1.64 -17.55 43.23
C LEU A 412 -1.07 -16.35 43.99
N THR A 413 -0.96 -16.50 45.31
CA THR A 413 -0.33 -15.50 46.16
C THR A 413 1.07 -15.97 46.56
N ALA A 414 2.09 -15.21 46.20
CA ALA A 414 3.49 -15.48 46.54
C ALA A 414 4.22 -14.16 46.86
N ASN A 415 5.19 -14.19 47.78
CA ASN A 415 5.95 -13.01 48.20
C ASN A 415 5.10 -11.76 48.56
N GLY A 416 3.87 -11.96 49.06
CA GLY A 416 2.95 -10.87 49.42
C GLY A 416 2.26 -10.20 48.24
N MET A 417 2.31 -10.80 47.04
CA MET A 417 1.74 -10.32 45.79
C MET A 417 0.81 -11.41 45.20
N GLU A 418 -0.29 -10.99 44.58
CA GLU A 418 -1.05 -11.86 43.68
C GLU A 418 -0.37 -11.85 42.31
N VAL A 419 0.05 -13.03 41.83
CA VAL A 419 0.65 -13.19 40.50
C VAL A 419 -0.30 -13.99 39.62
N SER A 420 -0.29 -13.67 38.33
CA SER A 420 -1.17 -14.29 37.34
C SER A 420 -0.37 -14.64 36.10
N PHE A 421 -0.35 -15.92 35.72
CA PHE A 421 0.44 -16.38 34.57
C PHE A 421 -0.26 -17.51 33.80
N PRO A 422 0.01 -17.62 32.48
CA PRO A 422 -0.57 -18.66 31.63
C PRO A 422 0.08 -20.03 31.88
N HIS A 423 -0.68 -21.11 31.70
CA HIS A 423 -0.15 -22.49 31.72
C HIS A 423 0.00 -23.14 30.33
N GLN A 424 -0.43 -22.42 29.30
CA GLN A 424 -0.47 -22.84 27.90
C GLN A 424 0.85 -22.54 27.17
N LEU A 425 1.06 -23.16 25.99
CA LEU A 425 2.18 -22.85 25.10
C LEU A 425 1.97 -21.50 24.42
N PHE A 426 3.03 -20.72 24.17
CA PHE A 426 2.94 -19.48 23.39
C PHE A 426 3.51 -19.68 21.98
N ILE A 427 2.65 -19.78 20.97
CA ILE A 427 2.98 -20.08 19.57
C ILE A 427 2.27 -19.09 18.65
N ASP A 428 3.00 -18.48 17.71
CA ASP A 428 2.48 -17.53 16.70
C ASP A 428 1.63 -16.38 17.29
N GLY A 429 2.07 -15.84 18.44
CA GLY A 429 1.37 -14.75 19.12
C GLY A 429 0.17 -15.17 19.96
N GLN A 430 -0.09 -16.48 20.13
CA GLN A 430 -1.25 -17.00 20.85
C GLN A 430 -0.85 -17.98 21.96
N PHE A 431 -1.67 -18.03 23.01
CA PHE A 431 -1.61 -19.11 24.00
C PHE A 431 -2.47 -20.28 23.52
N VAL A 432 -1.88 -21.47 23.43
CA VAL A 432 -2.52 -22.68 22.93
C VAL A 432 -2.18 -23.86 23.82
N ASP A 433 -3.15 -24.76 24.02
CA ASP A 433 -2.88 -26.05 24.65
C ASP A 433 -1.98 -26.90 23.74
N SER A 434 -1.27 -27.88 24.32
CA SER A 434 -0.52 -28.84 23.51
C SER A 434 -1.46 -29.60 22.56
N VAL A 435 -1.01 -29.87 21.33
CA VAL A 435 -1.80 -30.63 20.34
C VAL A 435 -2.16 -32.03 20.86
N SER A 436 -1.31 -32.62 21.71
CA SER A 436 -1.59 -33.92 22.35
C SER A 436 -2.55 -33.82 23.55
N GLY A 437 -2.79 -32.61 24.08
CA GLY A 437 -3.47 -32.39 25.36
C GLY A 437 -2.67 -32.84 26.58
N GLU A 438 -1.42 -33.29 26.41
CA GLU A 438 -0.57 -33.68 27.55
C GLU A 438 -0.15 -32.44 28.35
N THR A 439 -0.14 -32.61 29.67
CA THR A 439 0.35 -31.61 30.63
C THR A 439 1.30 -32.26 31.63
N TYR A 440 2.07 -31.45 32.37
CA TYR A 440 2.86 -31.92 33.51
C TYR A 440 2.79 -30.92 34.67
N GLU A 441 2.91 -31.43 35.90
CA GLU A 441 2.88 -30.59 37.10
C GLU A 441 4.22 -29.88 37.30
N THR A 442 4.21 -28.56 37.40
CA THR A 442 5.35 -27.81 37.95
C THR A 442 5.24 -27.79 39.47
N ILE A 443 6.36 -28.09 40.15
CA ILE A 443 6.43 -28.30 41.59
C ILE A 443 7.26 -27.19 42.21
N ASN A 444 6.73 -26.56 43.25
CA ASN A 444 7.44 -25.57 44.02
C ASN A 444 8.60 -26.25 44.79
N PRO A 445 9.87 -25.91 44.48
CA PRO A 445 11.02 -26.59 45.06
C PRO A 445 11.24 -26.26 46.54
N ALA A 446 10.60 -25.23 47.09
CA ALA A 446 10.75 -24.84 48.48
C ALA A 446 9.89 -25.69 49.44
N ASN A 447 8.78 -26.26 48.97
CA ASN A 447 7.81 -26.96 49.82
C ASN A 447 7.15 -28.19 49.17
N GLU A 448 7.56 -28.56 47.96
CA GLU A 448 7.06 -29.71 47.19
C GLU A 448 5.57 -29.64 46.80
N SER A 449 4.91 -28.48 46.98
CA SER A 449 3.53 -28.28 46.55
C SER A 449 3.44 -28.06 45.04
N VAL A 450 2.37 -28.56 44.41
CA VAL A 450 2.07 -28.29 42.99
C VAL A 450 1.76 -26.80 42.81
N ILE A 451 2.46 -26.14 41.88
CA ILE A 451 2.18 -24.75 41.47
C ILE A 451 0.98 -24.76 40.53
N CYS A 452 1.09 -25.48 39.40
CA CYS A 452 0.02 -25.74 38.44
C CYS A 452 0.40 -26.88 37.48
N SER A 453 -0.53 -27.28 36.62
CA SER A 453 -0.25 -28.14 35.47
C SER A 453 -0.01 -27.28 34.23
N VAL A 454 1.09 -27.50 33.52
CA VAL A 454 1.45 -26.74 32.30
C VAL A 454 1.43 -27.63 31.07
N SER A 455 1.11 -27.04 29.91
CA SER A 455 1.10 -27.75 28.63
C SER A 455 2.47 -28.33 28.28
N LYS A 456 2.48 -29.61 27.90
CA LYS A 456 3.70 -30.34 27.53
C LYS A 456 3.83 -30.39 26.01
N ALA A 457 4.72 -29.57 25.46
CA ALA A 457 4.94 -29.50 24.01
C ALA A 457 5.44 -30.83 23.43
N GLY A 458 4.75 -31.31 22.38
CA GLY A 458 5.13 -32.45 21.56
C GLY A 458 5.76 -32.02 20.22
N ILE A 459 6.01 -33.01 19.36
CA ILE A 459 6.64 -32.78 18.04
C ILE A 459 5.81 -31.82 17.19
N ALA A 460 4.48 -31.96 17.21
CA ALA A 460 3.58 -31.10 16.42
C ALA A 460 3.64 -29.63 16.87
N ASP A 461 3.66 -29.38 18.18
CA ASP A 461 3.76 -28.03 18.75
C ASP A 461 5.09 -27.37 18.38
N VAL A 462 6.19 -28.12 18.49
CA VAL A 462 7.52 -27.64 18.09
C VAL A 462 7.57 -27.32 16.59
N ASN A 463 7.02 -28.18 15.75
CA ASN A 463 6.95 -27.94 14.31
C ASN A 463 6.12 -26.69 13.99
N ALA A 464 4.99 -26.49 14.66
CA ALA A 464 4.16 -25.30 14.50
C ALA A 464 4.90 -24.02 14.91
N ALA A 465 5.62 -24.04 16.04
CA ALA A 465 6.45 -22.93 16.49
C ALA A 465 7.59 -22.60 15.51
N VAL A 466 8.26 -23.62 14.97
CA VAL A 466 9.32 -23.45 13.97
C VAL A 466 8.76 -22.87 12.67
N GLU A 467 7.62 -23.37 12.20
CA GLU A 467 6.98 -22.87 10.98
C GLU A 467 6.53 -21.41 11.13
N ALA A 468 5.94 -21.06 12.29
CA ALA A 468 5.57 -19.68 12.62
C ALA A 468 6.81 -18.76 12.63
N ALA A 469 7.90 -19.18 13.27
CA ALA A 469 9.15 -18.43 13.29
C ALA A 469 9.74 -18.27 11.88
N LYS A 470 9.70 -19.32 11.06
CA LYS A 470 10.17 -19.28 9.67
C LYS A 470 9.33 -18.32 8.82
N LYS A 471 8.01 -18.38 8.91
CA LYS A 471 7.09 -17.46 8.23
C LYS A 471 7.36 -16.01 8.63
N ALA A 472 7.52 -15.76 9.94
CA ALA A 472 7.85 -14.43 10.45
C ALA A 472 9.20 -13.92 9.94
N PHE A 473 10.18 -14.81 9.75
CA PHE A 473 11.49 -14.46 9.21
C PHE A 473 11.49 -14.24 7.69
N GLU A 474 10.87 -15.12 6.91
CA GLU A 474 10.92 -15.08 5.44
C GLU A 474 9.94 -14.07 4.83
N ALA A 475 8.75 -13.90 5.43
CA ALA A 475 7.66 -13.10 4.89
C ALA A 475 7.05 -12.12 5.90
N GLY A 476 7.49 -12.15 7.16
CA GLY A 476 6.91 -11.34 8.22
C GLY A 476 7.39 -9.89 8.22
N SER A 477 6.72 -9.10 9.08
CA SER A 477 7.04 -7.68 9.25
C SER A 477 8.41 -7.46 9.91
N TRP A 478 8.89 -8.40 10.73
CA TRP A 478 10.13 -8.25 11.49
C TRP A 478 11.39 -8.14 10.62
N SER A 479 11.57 -9.02 9.63
CA SER A 479 12.74 -9.02 8.74
C SER A 479 12.75 -7.85 7.75
N ASN A 480 11.57 -7.37 7.39
CA ASN A 480 11.36 -6.21 6.52
C ASN A 480 11.40 -4.86 7.29
N MET A 481 11.36 -4.90 8.62
CA MET A 481 11.36 -3.72 9.47
C MET A 481 12.71 -3.01 9.49
N SER A 482 12.68 -1.68 9.51
CA SER A 482 13.88 -0.87 9.64
C SER A 482 14.66 -1.24 10.92
N ALA A 483 15.99 -1.16 10.86
CA ALA A 483 16.84 -1.43 12.02
C ALA A 483 16.50 -0.55 13.23
N SER A 484 16.10 0.71 12.97
CA SER A 484 15.68 1.66 14.01
C SER A 484 14.37 1.24 14.68
N ASP A 485 13.38 0.83 13.89
CA ASP A 485 12.08 0.41 14.42
C ASP A 485 12.17 -0.88 15.23
N ARG A 486 13.00 -1.84 14.78
CA ARG A 486 13.33 -3.03 15.57
C ARG A 486 13.94 -2.66 16.93
N GLY A 487 14.90 -1.74 16.94
CA GLY A 487 15.48 -1.21 18.18
C GLY A 487 14.42 -0.61 19.11
N ARG A 488 13.49 0.17 18.58
CA ARG A 488 12.38 0.78 19.35
C ARG A 488 11.48 -0.27 20.01
N ILE A 489 11.13 -1.34 19.30
CA ILE A 489 10.31 -2.43 19.85
C ILE A 489 11.05 -3.17 20.96
N LEU A 490 12.33 -3.48 20.78
CA LEU A 490 13.14 -4.14 21.81
C LEU A 490 13.33 -3.28 23.05
N TYR A 491 13.46 -1.95 22.91
CA TYR A 491 13.46 -1.04 24.05
C TYR A 491 12.13 -1.05 24.79
N ARG A 492 11.01 -1.01 24.07
CA ARG A 492 9.67 -1.11 24.67
C ARG A 492 9.49 -2.41 25.46
N LEU A 493 9.96 -3.54 24.93
CA LEU A 493 9.94 -4.82 25.65
C LEU A 493 10.73 -4.73 26.97
N ALA A 494 11.92 -4.12 26.94
CA ALA A 494 12.71 -3.93 28.16
C ALA A 494 12.05 -2.98 29.18
N ASP A 495 11.30 -1.98 28.72
CA ASP A 495 10.53 -1.09 29.60
C ASP A 495 9.40 -1.85 30.30
N VAL A 496 8.63 -2.65 29.56
CA VAL A 496 7.55 -3.48 30.13
C VAL A 496 8.08 -4.54 31.10
N LEU A 497 9.22 -5.17 30.79
CA LEU A 497 9.86 -6.12 31.70
C LEU A 497 10.34 -5.44 33.01
N GLU A 498 10.81 -4.20 32.96
CA GLU A 498 11.21 -3.45 34.15
C GLU A 498 10.00 -3.01 34.98
N GLU A 499 8.88 -2.64 34.33
CA GLU A 499 7.61 -2.35 34.99
C GLU A 499 7.09 -3.56 35.79
N HIS A 500 7.12 -4.75 35.21
CA HIS A 500 6.64 -6.00 35.83
C HIS A 500 7.73 -6.80 36.57
N LYS A 501 8.86 -6.17 36.88
CA LYS A 501 10.06 -6.85 37.37
C LYS A 501 9.86 -7.61 38.69
N GLU A 502 9.08 -7.07 39.61
CA GLU A 502 8.78 -7.70 40.91
C GLU A 502 7.85 -8.90 40.77
N GLU A 503 6.89 -8.83 39.86
CA GLU A 503 5.98 -9.93 39.50
C GLU A 503 6.77 -11.07 38.85
N LEU A 504 7.57 -10.77 37.83
CA LEU A 504 8.42 -11.76 37.16
C LEU A 504 9.42 -12.41 38.12
N ALA A 505 10.00 -11.64 39.03
CA ALA A 505 10.92 -12.16 40.04
C ALA A 505 10.21 -13.06 41.06
N THR A 506 8.93 -12.78 41.36
CA THR A 506 8.11 -13.62 42.23
C THR A 506 7.81 -14.96 41.57
N ILE A 507 7.41 -14.95 40.29
CA ILE A 507 7.16 -16.17 39.50
C ILE A 507 8.45 -16.99 39.36
N GLU A 508 9.56 -16.36 38.97
CA GLU A 508 10.87 -17.00 38.86
C GLU A 508 11.30 -17.65 40.18
N SER A 509 11.09 -16.96 41.31
CA SER A 509 11.47 -17.47 42.63
C SER A 509 10.69 -18.71 43.04
N ILE A 510 9.38 -18.77 42.76
CA ILE A 510 8.54 -19.92 43.12
C ILE A 510 8.71 -21.12 42.18
N ASP A 511 9.06 -20.89 40.91
CA ASP A 511 9.23 -21.95 39.92
C ASP A 511 10.65 -22.54 39.95
N SER A 512 11.69 -21.71 39.96
CA SER A 512 13.08 -22.18 39.95
C SER A 512 13.68 -22.40 41.35
N GLY A 513 13.02 -21.89 42.40
CA GLY A 513 13.52 -21.95 43.78
C GLY A 513 14.62 -20.93 44.08
N ALA A 514 14.89 -20.00 43.17
CA ALA A 514 15.86 -18.94 43.40
C ALA A 514 15.43 -18.03 44.57
N VAL A 515 16.40 -17.60 45.38
CA VAL A 515 16.16 -16.58 46.41
C VAL A 515 15.63 -15.31 45.73
N TYR A 516 14.51 -14.75 46.20
CA TYR A 516 13.83 -13.62 45.54
C TYR A 516 14.77 -12.46 45.15
N THR A 517 15.72 -12.10 46.00
CA THR A 517 16.68 -11.02 45.71
C THR A 517 17.61 -11.35 44.54
N LEU A 518 17.94 -12.63 44.34
CA LEU A 518 18.70 -13.12 43.19
C LEU A 518 17.82 -13.12 41.92
N ALA A 519 16.58 -13.61 42.02
CA ALA A 519 15.62 -13.56 40.91
C ALA A 519 15.40 -12.11 40.41
N LEU A 520 15.18 -11.18 41.34
CA LEU A 520 14.92 -9.77 41.05
C LEU A 520 16.12 -9.05 40.43
N LYS A 521 17.31 -9.16 41.05
CA LYS A 521 18.48 -8.38 40.64
C LYS A 521 19.25 -9.03 39.49
N THR A 522 19.29 -10.36 39.45
CA THR A 522 20.13 -11.10 38.52
C THR A 522 19.30 -11.69 37.40
N HIS A 523 18.35 -12.59 37.66
CA HIS A 523 17.62 -13.28 36.59
C HIS A 523 16.83 -12.28 35.73
N ILE A 524 15.93 -11.52 36.36
CA ILE A 524 15.10 -10.54 35.65
C ILE A 524 15.90 -9.28 35.35
N GLY A 525 16.63 -8.74 36.33
CA GLY A 525 17.43 -7.53 36.17
C GLY A 525 18.47 -7.61 35.03
N MET A 526 19.19 -8.72 34.89
CA MET A 526 20.14 -8.88 33.78
C MET A 526 19.44 -9.17 32.45
N SER A 527 18.29 -9.84 32.45
CA SER A 527 17.50 -10.05 31.23
C SER A 527 17.04 -8.72 30.63
N ILE A 528 16.57 -7.78 31.47
CA ILE A 528 16.20 -6.43 31.04
C ILE A 528 17.40 -5.70 30.43
N ASN A 529 18.55 -5.72 31.12
CA ASN A 529 19.77 -5.10 30.61
C ASN A 529 20.24 -5.72 29.28
N THR A 530 20.04 -7.02 29.11
CA THR A 530 20.37 -7.74 27.87
C THR A 530 19.50 -7.26 26.70
N TRP A 531 18.19 -7.13 26.92
CA TRP A 531 17.29 -6.57 25.90
C TRP A 531 17.66 -5.14 25.53
N ARG A 532 17.94 -4.27 26.52
CA ARG A 532 18.39 -2.88 26.26
C ARG A 532 19.70 -2.83 25.50
N TYR A 533 20.62 -3.73 25.79
CA TYR A 533 21.90 -3.82 25.09
C TYR A 533 21.69 -4.16 23.62
N PHE A 534 20.95 -5.22 23.31
CA PHE A 534 20.70 -5.62 21.92
C PHE A 534 19.83 -4.62 21.14
N ALA A 535 18.85 -3.98 21.80
CA ALA A 535 18.07 -2.91 21.20
C ALA A 535 18.95 -1.77 20.65
N GLY A 536 20.00 -1.39 21.39
CA GLY A 536 20.95 -0.35 20.99
C GLY A 536 21.94 -0.76 19.90
N TRP A 537 21.99 -2.04 19.53
CA TRP A 537 22.84 -2.56 18.46
C TRP A 537 22.15 -2.64 17.10
N CYS A 538 20.82 -2.61 17.05
CA CYS A 538 20.06 -2.87 15.83
C CYS A 538 20.50 -1.98 14.65
N ASP A 539 20.72 -0.68 14.88
CA ASP A 539 21.17 0.30 13.86
C ASP A 539 22.70 0.47 13.79
N LYS A 540 23.46 -0.30 14.59
CA LYS A 540 24.93 -0.19 14.72
C LYS A 540 25.66 -1.44 14.26
N ILE A 541 25.03 -2.27 13.45
CA ILE A 541 25.66 -3.45 12.83
C ILE A 541 26.64 -2.98 11.75
N GLN A 542 27.92 -2.92 12.11
CA GLN A 542 28.99 -2.43 11.25
C GLN A 542 29.73 -3.55 10.49
N GLY A 543 30.24 -3.19 9.31
CA GLY A 543 31.10 -4.01 8.47
C GLY A 543 32.54 -3.49 8.38
N SER A 544 33.37 -4.13 7.55
CA SER A 544 34.74 -3.69 7.28
C SER A 544 34.99 -3.66 5.78
N THR A 545 35.79 -2.70 5.31
CA THR A 545 36.30 -2.70 3.94
C THR A 545 37.55 -3.59 3.88
N ILE A 546 37.66 -4.39 2.82
CA ILE A 546 38.80 -5.29 2.61
C ILE A 546 39.62 -4.75 1.44
N PRO A 547 40.91 -4.40 1.66
CA PRO A 547 41.74 -3.88 0.58
C PRO A 547 42.04 -4.98 -0.43
N ILE A 548 41.70 -4.73 -1.70
CA ILE A 548 42.01 -5.63 -2.81
C ILE A 548 42.68 -4.88 -3.95
N SER A 549 43.49 -5.61 -4.73
CA SER A 549 44.02 -5.08 -5.98
C SER A 549 42.90 -4.99 -7.01
N SER A 550 42.70 -3.80 -7.57
CA SER A 550 41.70 -3.58 -8.63
C SER A 550 42.11 -4.31 -9.91
N ALA A 551 41.16 -5.03 -10.53
CA ALA A 551 41.37 -5.66 -11.82
C ALA A 551 41.20 -4.62 -12.93
N ARG A 552 42.30 -3.99 -13.38
CA ARG A 552 42.24 -2.95 -14.43
C ARG A 552 41.53 -3.47 -15.69
N PRO A 553 40.65 -2.69 -16.33
CA PRO A 553 40.38 -1.25 -16.08
C PRO A 553 39.40 -0.96 -14.93
N ASN A 554 38.84 -1.98 -14.27
CA ASN A 554 37.80 -1.83 -13.25
C ASN A 554 38.38 -1.45 -11.89
N LYS A 555 37.65 -0.64 -11.12
CA LYS A 555 37.90 -0.39 -9.70
C LYS A 555 36.96 -1.29 -8.90
N ASN A 556 37.52 -2.22 -8.13
CA ASN A 556 36.75 -3.16 -7.33
C ASN A 556 36.75 -2.72 -5.87
N LEU A 557 35.57 -2.71 -5.23
CA LEU A 557 35.40 -2.47 -3.79
C LEU A 557 34.94 -3.77 -3.12
N THR A 558 35.62 -4.18 -2.05
CA THR A 558 35.23 -5.35 -1.25
C THR A 558 34.95 -4.90 0.17
N PHE A 559 33.87 -5.40 0.76
CA PHE A 559 33.50 -5.16 2.15
C PHE A 559 32.76 -6.37 2.72
N THR A 560 32.76 -6.50 4.04
CA THR A 560 31.93 -7.46 4.76
C THR A 560 30.62 -6.79 5.17
N LYS A 561 29.50 -7.44 4.90
CA LYS A 561 28.21 -7.07 5.50
C LYS A 561 27.89 -8.10 6.58
N LYS A 562 27.56 -7.65 7.78
CA LYS A 562 26.96 -8.51 8.81
C LYS A 562 25.46 -8.38 8.68
N GLU A 563 24.78 -9.51 8.50
CA GLU A 563 23.33 -9.57 8.41
C GLU A 563 22.80 -10.24 9.68
N PRO A 564 21.89 -9.60 10.42
CA PRO A 564 21.26 -10.24 11.57
C PRO A 564 20.43 -11.42 11.07
N ILE A 565 20.53 -12.55 11.77
CA ILE A 565 19.58 -13.65 11.64
C ILE A 565 18.46 -13.33 12.62
N GLY A 566 17.37 -12.75 12.12
CA GLY A 566 16.25 -12.23 12.91
C GLY A 566 15.96 -10.78 12.59
#